data_AF-O96269-F1
#
_entry.id   AF-O96269-F1
#
_cell.length_a   1.000
_cell.length_b   1.000
_cell.length_c   1.000
_cell.angle_alpha   90.00
_cell.angle_beta   90.00
_cell.angle_gamma   90.00
#
_symmetry.space_group_name_H-M   'P 1'
#
loop_
_entity.id
_entity.type
_entity.pdbx_description
1 polymer ?
#
loop_
_entity_poly.entity_id
_entity_poly.type
_entity_poly.pdbx_seq_one_letter_code
_entity_poly.pdbx_strand_id
1 'polypeptide(L)' 'MGKVHGSLARAGKVKNQTPKVPKLDKKKRLTGRAKKRQLYNRRFSDNGGRKKGPNSKA' A
#
# COMPACT_ATOMS: atom_id res chain seq x y z
N MET A 1 25.11 -11.14 -31.41
CA MET A 1 25.76 -10.93 -30.11
C MET A 1 25.53 -9.48 -29.69
N GLY A 2 24.53 -9.23 -28.84
CA GLY A 2 24.18 -7.88 -28.40
C GLY A 2 25.30 -7.29 -27.54
N LYS A 3 25.65 -6.03 -27.80
CA LYS A 3 26.64 -5.25 -27.05
C LYS A 3 26.23 -5.22 -25.56
N VAL A 4 26.96 -5.93 -24.70
CA VAL A 4 26.68 -6.02 -23.25
C VAL A 4 27.20 -4.75 -22.58
N HIS A 5 26.33 -3.73 -22.46
CA HIS A 5 26.66 -2.48 -21.77
C HIS A 5 26.09 -2.47 -20.37
N GLY A 6 26.98 -2.34 -19.38
CA GLY A 6 26.65 -2.17 -17.97
C GLY A 6 27.53 -3.03 -17.07
N SER A 7 28.29 -2.41 -16.18
CA SER A 7 28.99 -3.15 -15.13
C SER A 7 27.99 -3.61 -14.06
N LEU A 8 28.24 -4.79 -13.49
CA LEU A 8 27.42 -5.36 -12.41
C LEU A 8 27.56 -4.58 -11.08
N ALA A 9 28.47 -3.60 -11.01
CA ALA A 9 28.86 -2.89 -9.80
C ALA A 9 27.71 -2.17 -9.07
N ARG A 10 26.62 -1.80 -9.77
CA ARG A 10 25.47 -1.09 -9.18
C ARG A 10 24.33 -2.01 -8.76
N ALA A 11 24.47 -3.33 -8.93
CA ALA A 11 23.44 -4.28 -8.54
C ALA A 11 23.17 -4.19 -7.03
N GLY A 12 21.90 -4.02 -6.65
CA GLY A 12 21.50 -3.97 -5.24
C GLY A 12 21.78 -2.65 -4.49
N LYS A 13 22.43 -1.65 -5.09
CA LYS A 13 22.78 -0.37 -4.42
C LYS A 13 21.60 0.22 -3.63
N VAL A 14 20.46 0.41 -4.29
CA VAL A 14 19.30 1.06 -3.68
C VAL A 14 18.71 0.22 -2.55
N LYS A 15 18.57 -1.10 -2.76
CA LYS A 15 18.00 -2.01 -1.74
C LYS A 15 18.87 -2.08 -0.48
N ASN A 16 20.18 -1.90 -0.62
CA ASN A 16 21.12 -1.90 0.50
C ASN A 16 21.18 -0.54 1.22
N GLN A 17 20.84 0.55 0.52
CA GLN A 17 20.87 1.91 1.08
C GLN A 17 19.55 2.31 1.78
N THR A 18 18.43 1.65 1.49
CA THR A 18 17.15 1.99 2.12
C THR A 18 17.13 1.59 3.61
N PRO A 19 16.68 2.48 4.52
CA PRO A 19 16.57 2.15 5.93
C PRO A 19 15.55 1.02 6.14
N LYS A 20 15.88 0.04 6.99
CA LYS A 20 14.94 -1.03 7.35
C LYS A 20 13.92 -0.51 8.37
N VAL A 21 12.66 -0.45 7.96
CA VAL A 21 11.56 -0.02 8.84
C VAL A 21 10.78 -1.27 9.30
N PRO A 22 10.70 -1.56 10.62
CA PRO A 22 9.91 -2.66 11.12
C PRO A 22 8.41 -2.41 10.88
N LYS A 23 7.65 -3.49 10.69
CA LYS A 23 6.19 -3.38 10.61
C LYS A 23 5.64 -3.07 12.00
N LEU A 24 4.82 -2.03 12.09
CA LEU A 24 4.05 -1.75 13.30
C LEU A 24 2.97 -2.81 13.50
N ASP A 25 2.76 -3.23 14.74
CA ASP A 25 1.64 -4.10 15.11
C ASP A 25 0.31 -3.38 14.92
N LYS A 26 -0.64 -4.07 14.30
CA LYS A 26 -1.97 -3.54 13.96
C LYS A 26 -3.03 -4.57 14.26
N LYS A 27 -4.22 -4.11 14.61
CA LYS A 27 -5.41 -4.96 14.77
C LYS A 27 -5.63 -5.79 13.51
N LYS A 28 -5.97 -7.07 13.69
CA LYS A 28 -6.31 -7.98 12.59
C LYS A 28 -7.44 -7.38 11.76
N ARG A 29 -7.30 -7.41 10.43
CA ARG A 29 -8.33 -6.91 9.52
C ARG A 29 -9.52 -7.86 9.53
N LEU A 30 -10.73 -7.32 9.49
CA LEU A 30 -11.95 -8.12 9.28
C LEU A 30 -11.83 -8.91 7.97
N THR A 31 -12.36 -10.14 7.97
CA THR A 31 -12.37 -11.06 6.83
C THR A 31 -13.80 -11.42 6.41
N GLY A 32 -13.95 -12.04 5.23
CA GLY A 32 -15.22 -12.56 4.72
C GLY A 32 -16.36 -11.54 4.66
N ARG A 33 -17.54 -11.98 5.10
CA ARG A 33 -18.78 -11.19 5.09
C ARG A 33 -18.68 -9.93 5.97
N ALA A 34 -17.98 -10.00 7.10
CA ALA A 34 -17.78 -8.86 7.99
C ALA A 34 -17.03 -7.72 7.29
N LYS A 35 -15.98 -8.04 6.53
CA LYS A 35 -15.25 -7.06 5.71
C LYS A 35 -16.15 -6.42 4.65
N LYS A 36 -17.00 -7.21 3.99
CA LYS A 36 -17.94 -6.72 2.97
C LYS A 36 -18.99 -5.78 3.57
N ARG A 37 -19.52 -6.10 4.76
CA ARG A 37 -20.43 -5.22 5.52
C ARG A 37 -19.76 -3.88 5.85
N GLN A 38 -18.55 -3.90 6.40
CA GLN A 38 -17.80 -2.68 6.70
C GLN A 38 -17.57 -1.81 5.44
N LEU A 39 -17.25 -2.44 4.30
CA LEU A 39 -17.06 -1.73 3.04
C LEU A 39 -18.35 -1.11 2.52
N TYR A 40 -19.50 -1.78 2.65
CA TYR A 40 -20.80 -1.26 2.24
C TYR A 40 -21.18 -0.03 3.07
N ASN A 41 -21.15 -0.15 4.40
CA ASN A 41 -21.51 0.95 5.30
C ASN A 41 -20.64 2.18 5.01
N ARG A 42 -19.31 2.00 4.93
CA ARG A 42 -18.36 3.07 4.62
C ARG A 42 -18.55 3.71 3.24
N ARG A 43 -19.12 3.00 2.26
CA ARG A 43 -19.29 3.52 0.89
C ARG A 43 -20.65 4.18 0.67
N PHE A 44 -21.70 3.63 1.27
CA PHE A 44 -23.07 3.95 0.90
C PHE A 44 -23.93 4.43 2.08
N SER A 45 -23.61 4.04 3.32
CA SER A 45 -24.39 4.42 4.49
C SER A 45 -23.81 5.64 5.21
N ASP A 46 -22.51 5.65 5.47
CA ASP A 46 -21.88 6.58 6.41
C ASP A 46 -21.37 7.88 5.75
N ASN A 47 -21.51 8.02 4.43
CA ASN A 47 -20.97 9.16 3.67
C ASN A 47 -21.94 10.36 3.65
N GLY A 48 -22.08 11.04 4.78
CA GLY A 48 -22.91 12.25 4.94
C GLY A 48 -22.27 13.57 4.45
N GLY A 49 -21.17 13.53 3.70
CA GLY A 49 -20.39 14.74 3.35
C GLY A 49 -19.89 14.77 1.90
N ARG A 50 -19.11 15.80 1.55
CA ARG A 50 -18.53 15.97 0.20
C ARG A 50 -17.70 14.74 -0.16
N LYS A 51 -18.02 14.11 -1.30
CA LYS A 51 -17.38 12.87 -1.76
C LYS A 51 -15.88 13.07 -1.96
N LYS A 52 -15.06 12.73 -0.96
CA LYS A 52 -13.60 12.65 -1.06
C LYS A 52 -13.18 11.27 -1.53
N GLY A 53 -12.02 11.20 -2.20
CA GLY A 53 -11.45 9.92 -2.64
C GLY A 53 -11.08 9.00 -1.46
N PRO A 54 -11.06 7.67 -1.66
CA PRO A 54 -10.89 6.69 -0.58
C PRO A 54 -9.52 6.72 0.13
N ASN A 55 -8.53 7.41 -0.44
CA ASN A 55 -7.20 7.63 0.14
C ASN A 55 -6.75 9.09 -0.09
N SER A 56 -7.68 10.04 0.05
CA SER A 56 -7.35 11.47 -0.01
C SER A 56 -6.37 11.82 1.12
N LYS A 57 -5.25 12.48 0.78
CA LYS A 57 -4.23 12.99 1.71
C LYS A 57 -4.28 14.52 1.85
N ALA A 58 -5.29 15.14 1.24
CA ALA A 58 -5.53 16.58 1.23
C ALA A 58 -6.39 17.01 2.42
#